data_AF-A0A479ZWP6-F1
#
_entry.id   AF-A0A479ZWP6-F1
#
_cell.length_a   1.000
_cell.length_b   1.000
_cell.length_c   1.000
_cell.angle_alpha   90.00
_cell.angle_beta   90.00
_cell.angle_gamma   90.00
#
_symmetry.space_group_name_H-M   'P 1'
#
loop_
_entity.id
_entity.type
_entity.pdbx_description
1 polymer ?
#
loop_
_entity_poly.entity_id
_entity_poly.type
_entity_poly.pdbx_seq_one_letter_code
_entity_poly.pdbx_strand_id
1 'polypeptide(L)'
;MKIEPILKLSDQQVLELTELQMKPEEDRRLSELLDRQQAGILTESEHPELQALMQIYQEGLLRKATALSEAVKRGLIKELDGYLIYH
;
A
#
# COMPACT_ATOMS: atom_id res chain seq x y z
N MET A 1 -12.31 -12.31 3.47
CA MET A 1 -12.75 -10.94 3.83
C MET A 1 -13.34 -10.31 2.56
N LYS A 2 -14.58 -9.81 2.57
CA LYS A 2 -15.17 -9.19 1.35
C LYS A 2 -14.60 -7.78 1.21
N ILE A 3 -13.73 -7.57 0.22
CA ILE A 3 -13.25 -6.23 -0.13
C ILE A 3 -14.40 -5.51 -0.83
N GLU A 4 -14.95 -4.48 -0.19
CA GLU A 4 -16.00 -3.67 -0.82
C GLU A 4 -15.44 -2.86 -1.99
N PRO A 5 -16.18 -2.72 -3.10
CA PRO A 5 -15.78 -1.83 -4.19
C PRO A 5 -15.64 -0.38 -3.70
N ILE A 6 -14.55 0.30 -4.07
CA ILE A 6 -14.27 1.69 -3.65
C ILE A 6 -15.41 2.66 -4.05
N LEU A 7 -16.07 2.40 -5.17
CA LEU A 7 -17.22 3.18 -5.65
C LEU A 7 -18.41 3.19 -4.68
N LYS A 8 -18.50 2.22 -3.77
CA LYS A 8 -19.60 2.11 -2.78
C LYS A 8 -19.25 2.74 -1.44
N LEU A 9 -18.00 3.16 -1.25
CA LEU A 9 -17.53 3.75 0.00
C LEU A 9 -17.91 5.23 0.07
N SER A 10 -18.15 5.72 1.29
CA SER A 10 -18.31 7.15 1.56
C SER A 10 -17.00 7.90 1.35
N ASP A 11 -17.08 9.21 1.20
CA ASP A 11 -15.91 10.07 1.00
C ASP A 11 -14.89 9.94 2.14
N GLN A 12 -15.38 9.85 3.38
CA GLN A 12 -14.54 9.61 4.56
C GLN A 12 -13.81 8.26 4.49
N GLN A 13 -14.51 7.20 4.09
CA GLN A 13 -13.90 5.88 3.94
C GLN A 13 -12.87 5.84 2.81
N VAL A 14 -13.12 6.58 1.72
CA VAL A 14 -12.16 6.71 0.62
C VAL A 14 -10.90 7.43 1.11
N LEU A 15 -11.03 8.53 1.85
CA LEU A 15 -9.91 9.27 2.43
C LEU A 15 -9.11 8.43 3.44
N GLU A 16 -9.77 7.64 4.29
CA GLU A 16 -9.08 6.73 5.21
C GLU A 16 -8.23 5.70 4.45
N LEU A 17 -8.70 5.22 3.30
CA LEU A 17 -7.94 4.30 2.45
C LEU A 17 -6.79 4.97 1.71
N THR A 18 -6.81 6.29 1.47
CA THR A 18 -5.64 6.98 0.89
C THR A 18 -4.49 7.05 1.89
N GLU A 19 -4.79 7.03 3.19
CA GLU A 19 -3.82 7.00 4.27
C GLU A 19 -3.43 5.59 4.71
N LEU A 20 -3.89 4.55 3.99
CA LEU A 20 -3.55 3.17 4.32
C LEU A 20 -2.03 2.97 4.31
N GLN A 21 -1.54 2.41 5.41
CA GLN A 21 -0.15 2.01 5.60
C GLN A 21 -0.11 0.59 6.15
N MET A 22 0.92 -0.15 5.77
CA MET A 22 1.26 -1.41 6.43
C MET A 22 1.56 -1.11 7.90
N LYS A 23 1.27 -2.05 8.81
CA LYS A 23 1.55 -1.79 10.22
C LYS A 23 3.06 -1.64 10.43
N PRO A 24 3.51 -0.77 11.35
CA PRO A 24 4.94 -0.55 11.58
C PRO A 24 5.72 -1.83 11.89
N GLU A 25 5.12 -2.79 12.59
CA GLU A 25 5.76 -4.07 12.90
C GLU A 25 5.90 -4.96 11.66
N GLU A 26 4.86 -5.01 10.83
CA GLU A 26 4.83 -5.78 9.58
C GLU A 26 5.81 -5.19 8.55
N ASP A 27 5.88 -3.85 8.45
CA ASP A 27 6.78 -3.13 7.55
C ASP A 27 8.26 -3.28 7.92
N ARG A 28 8.58 -3.19 9.22
CA ARG A 28 9.93 -3.48 9.73
C ARG A 28 10.32 -4.92 9.43
N ARG A 29 9.43 -5.87 9.69
CA ARG A 29 9.70 -7.29 9.44
C ARG A 29 9.89 -7.58 7.95
N LEU A 30 9.09 -6.96 7.10
CA LEU A 30 9.24 -7.06 5.65
C LEU A 30 10.61 -6.53 5.22
N SER A 31 11.03 -5.38 5.73
CA SER A 31 12.34 -4.79 5.43
C SER A 31 13.49 -5.71 5.82
N GLU A 32 13.46 -6.27 7.04
CA GLU A 32 14.47 -7.25 7.49
C GLU A 32 14.55 -8.48 6.58
N LEU A 33 13.41 -9.02 6.16
CA LEU A 33 13.36 -10.21 5.30
C LEU A 33 13.85 -9.92 3.88
N LEU A 34 13.56 -8.74 3.34
CA LEU A 34 14.10 -8.27 2.06
C LEU A 34 15.62 -8.09 2.12
N ASP A 35 16.15 -7.51 3.20
CA ASP A 35 17.60 -7.37 3.41
C ASP A 35 18.28 -8.74 3.46
N ARG A 36 17.68 -9.71 4.17
CA ARG A 36 18.18 -11.10 4.23
C ARG A 36 18.10 -11.81 2.88
N GLN A 37 17.03 -11.59 2.12
CA GLN A 37 16.88 -12.12 0.77
C GLN A 37 17.97 -11.59 -0.15
N GLN A 38 18.23 -10.28 -0.12
CA GLN A 38 19.28 -9.63 -0.91
C GLN A 38 20.68 -10.10 -0.51
N ALA A 39 20.90 -10.36 0.78
CA ALA A 39 22.14 -10.94 1.29
C ALA A 39 22.28 -12.46 1.04
N GLY A 40 21.24 -13.13 0.52
CA GLY A 40 21.25 -14.57 0.25
C GLY A 40 21.24 -15.46 1.50
N ILE A 41 20.82 -14.92 2.65
CA ILE A 41 20.79 -15.61 3.96
C ILE A 41 19.36 -15.88 4.46
N LEU A 42 18.37 -15.61 3.62
CA LEU A 42 16.97 -15.93 3.91
C LEU A 42 16.79 -17.45 3.99
N THR A 43 16.18 -17.92 5.06
CA THR A 43 15.99 -19.37 5.26
C THR A 43 14.71 -19.88 4.58
N GLU A 44 14.65 -21.19 4.33
CA GLU A 44 13.44 -21.85 3.81
C GLU A 44 12.19 -21.62 4.69
N SER A 45 12.38 -21.51 6.01
CA SER A 45 11.29 -21.23 6.93
C SER A 45 10.82 -19.76 6.91
N GLU A 46 11.66 -18.84 6.42
CA GLU A 46 11.36 -17.41 6.33
C GLU A 46 10.68 -17.03 5.00
N HIS A 47 10.83 -17.85 3.96
CA HIS A 47 10.20 -17.61 2.65
C HIS A 47 8.66 -17.44 2.71
N PRO A 48 7.90 -18.29 3.43
CA PRO A 48 6.45 -18.11 3.55
C PRO A 48 6.07 -16.81 4.27
N GLU A 49 6.86 -16.40 5.27
CA GLU A 49 6.63 -15.16 6.01
C GLU A 49 6.84 -13.93 5.10
N LEU A 50 7.94 -13.91 4.34
CA LEU A 50 8.21 -12.87 3.35
C LEU A 50 7.09 -12.79 2.32
N GLN A 51 6.63 -13.93 1.79
CA GLN A 51 5.56 -13.97 0.80
C GLN A 51 4.24 -13.41 1.36
N ALA A 52 3.89 -13.74 2.60
CA ALA A 52 2.69 -13.22 3.25
C ALA A 52 2.77 -11.69 3.45
N LEU A 53 3.91 -11.18 3.91
CA LEU A 53 4.11 -9.74 4.11
C LEU A 53 4.10 -8.97 2.78
N MET A 54 4.73 -9.53 1.74
CA MET A 54 4.69 -8.98 0.39
C MET A 54 3.26 -8.90 -0.16
N GLN A 55 2.44 -9.92 0.10
CA GLN A 55 1.03 -9.91 -0.32
C GLN A 55 0.25 -8.80 0.39
N ILE A 56 0.39 -8.66 1.71
CA ILE A 56 -0.25 -7.59 2.50
C ILE A 56 0.16 -6.22 1.96
N TYR A 57 1.45 -6.03 1.71
CA TYR A 57 2.00 -4.79 1.18
C TYR A 57 1.40 -4.44 -0.19
N GLN A 58 1.39 -5.40 -1.13
CA GLN A 58 0.84 -5.20 -2.47
C GLN A 58 -0.66 -4.93 -2.47
N GLU A 59 -1.43 -5.67 -1.69
CA GLU A 59 -2.87 -5.45 -1.54
C GLU A 59 -3.17 -4.07 -0.96
N GLY A 60 -2.40 -3.65 0.05
CA GLY A 60 -2.49 -2.31 0.65
C GLY A 60 -2.18 -1.20 -0.35
N LEU A 61 -1.10 -1.33 -1.11
CA LEU A 61 -0.72 -0.38 -2.16
C LEU A 61 -1.79 -0.25 -3.24
N LEU A 62 -2.29 -1.38 -3.75
CA LEU A 62 -3.34 -1.39 -4.77
C LEU A 62 -4.61 -0.71 -4.26
N ARG A 63 -4.99 -1.00 -3.00
CA ARG A 63 -6.16 -0.41 -2.38
C ARG A 63 -6.01 1.11 -2.22
N LYS A 64 -4.85 1.55 -1.73
CA LYS A 64 -4.50 2.95 -1.57
C LYS A 64 -4.49 3.70 -2.91
N ALA A 65 -3.87 3.14 -3.95
CA ALA A 65 -3.84 3.74 -5.28
C ALA A 65 -5.25 3.90 -5.88
N THR A 66 -6.10 2.87 -5.70
CA THR A 66 -7.49 2.92 -6.17
C THR A 66 -8.30 3.96 -5.39
N ALA A 67 -8.07 4.09 -4.07
CA ALA A 67 -8.71 5.11 -3.24
C ALA A 67 -8.24 6.52 -3.62
N LEU A 68 -6.95 6.72 -3.89
CA LEU A 68 -6.42 8.00 -4.37
C LEU A 68 -7.05 8.42 -5.70
N SER A 69 -7.16 7.49 -6.65
CA SER A 69 -7.84 7.76 -7.93
C SER A 69 -9.30 8.17 -7.74
N GLU A 70 -10.01 7.51 -6.82
CA GLU A 70 -11.40 7.85 -6.51
C GLU A 70 -11.52 9.20 -5.78
N ALA A 71 -10.65 9.45 -4.80
CA ALA A 71 -10.61 10.70 -4.06
C ALA A 71 -10.37 11.89 -4.99
N VAL A 72 -9.47 11.74 -5.96
CA VAL A 72 -9.23 12.72 -7.03
C VAL A 72 -10.48 12.91 -7.89
N LYS A 73 -11.09 11.83 -8.38
CA LYS A 73 -12.32 11.89 -9.22
C LYS A 73 -13.48 12.59 -8.52
N ARG A 74 -13.60 12.41 -7.21
CA ARG A 74 -14.62 13.06 -6.37
C ARG A 74 -14.24 14.49 -5.94
N GLY A 75 -13.00 14.93 -6.21
CA GLY A 75 -12.50 16.24 -5.80
C GLY A 75 -12.15 16.34 -4.31
N LEU A 76 -11.99 15.22 -3.61
CA LEU A 76 -11.64 15.15 -2.18
C LEU A 76 -10.14 15.42 -1.94
N ILE A 77 -9.31 15.02 -2.90
CA ILE A 77 -7.87 15.29 -2.91
C ILE A 77 -7.57 16.05 -4.19
N LYS A 78 -6.83 17.16 -4.06
CA LYS A 78 -6.35 17.90 -5.23
C LYS A 78 -5.37 17.00 -5.99
N GLU A 79 -5.54 16.89 -7.30
CA GLU A 79 -4.51 16.28 -8.15
C GLU A 79 -3.18 16.95 -7.83
N LEU A 80 -2.13 16.14 -7.66
CA LEU A 80 -0.79 16.67 -7.60
C LEU A 80 -0.53 17.31 -8.97
N ASP A 81 -0.70 18.63 -9.05
CA ASP A 81 -0.31 19.41 -10.22
C ASP A 81 1.13 19.00 -10.56
N GLY A 82 1.34 18.43 -11.75
CA GLY A 82 2.65 17.99 -12.25
C GLY A 82 3.65 19.13 -12.50
N TYR A 83 3.60 20.19 -11.69
CA TYR A 83 4.33 21.44 -11.82
C TYR A 83 5.57 21.46 -10.92
N LEU A 84 6.40 20.42 -10.96
CA LEU A 84 7.78 20.47 -10.43
C LEU A 84 8.76 19.72 -11.35
N ILE A 85 8.56 19.82 -12.66
CA ILE A 85 9.62 19.59 -13.64
C ILE A 85 9.51 20.71 -14.68
N TYR A 86 10.63 21.40 -14.89
CA TYR A 86 10.84 22.64 -15.67
C TYR A 86 10.49 23.95 -14.93
N HIS A 87 11.49 24.52 -14.23
CA HIS A 87 12.20 25.75 -14.64
C HIS A 87 13.47 25.94 -13.80
#